data_AF-A0A2A4TIT2-F1
#
_entry.id   AF-A0A2A4TIT2-F1
#
_cell.length_a   1.000
_cell.length_b   1.000
_cell.length_c   1.000
_cell.angle_alpha   90.00
_cell.angle_beta   90.00
_cell.angle_gamma   90.00
#
_symmetry.space_group_name_H-M   'P 1'
#
loop_
_entity.id
_entity.type
_entity.pdbx_description
1 polymer ?
#
loop_
_entity_poly.entity_id
_entity_poly.type
_entity_poly.pdbx_seq_one_letter_code
_entity_poly.pdbx_strand_id
1 'polypeptide(L)'
;MKKLVFLILLLSIILSCSKDSDQNSQTKKTIIFGEIYGNCAGDCRTLFLLTEEGIYKDSDSDTEFGKWEHTTFENQGLAINKFELAISLLEIPNGLLVYEREVGYQTWADFDYFLHLNVNGKTKTWIFDEVNENTNAEITAYIENLIQIIKLLRN
;
A
#
# COMPACT_ATOMS: atom_id res chain seq x y z
N MET A 1 62.92 -20.80 2.15
CA MET A 1 62.02 -19.62 2.26
C MET A 1 61.00 -19.63 1.11
N LYS A 2 60.00 -20.53 1.11
CA LYS A 2 58.89 -20.54 0.12
C LYS A 2 57.55 -21.05 0.67
N LYS A 3 57.47 -21.44 1.94
CA LYS A 3 56.26 -22.01 2.56
C LYS A 3 55.49 -21.05 3.49
N LEU A 4 55.96 -19.82 3.65
CA LEU A 4 55.35 -18.85 4.58
C LEU A 4 54.36 -17.89 3.91
N VAL A 5 54.30 -17.87 2.58
CA VAL A 5 53.43 -16.96 1.81
C VAL A 5 51.97 -17.46 1.78
N PHE A 6 51.74 -18.77 1.95
CA PHE A 6 50.38 -19.33 1.92
C PHE A 6 49.57 -19.11 3.21
N LEU A 7 50.22 -18.71 4.31
CA LEU A 7 49.53 -18.54 5.60
C LEU A 7 48.89 -17.15 5.76
N ILE A 8 49.33 -16.15 4.99
CA ILE A 8 48.82 -14.77 5.09
C ILE A 8 47.51 -14.60 4.30
N LEU A 9 47.27 -15.44 3.28
CA LEU A 9 46.08 -15.33 2.44
C LEU A 9 44.79 -15.82 3.14
N LEU A 10 44.90 -16.70 4.15
CA LEU A 10 43.73 -17.22 4.89
C LEU A 10 43.21 -16.28 5.98
N LEU A 11 43.98 -15.29 6.43
CA LEU A 11 43.56 -14.39 7.53
C LEU A 11 42.68 -13.22 7.08
N SER A 12 42.46 -13.04 5.79
CA SER A 12 41.71 -11.89 5.26
C SER A 12 40.20 -12.11 5.13
N ILE A 13 39.69 -13.30 5.46
CA ILE A 13 38.28 -13.68 5.24
C ILE A 13 37.39 -13.42 6.47
N ILE A 14 37.94 -13.01 7.63
CA ILE A 14 37.16 -12.80 8.86
C ILE A 14 36.76 -11.34 9.15
N LEU A 15 36.98 -10.41 8.22
CA LEU A 15 36.27 -9.13 8.23
C LEU A 15 34.85 -9.32 7.67
N SER A 16 34.10 -10.25 8.26
CA SER A 16 32.66 -10.29 8.16
C SER A 16 32.15 -9.01 8.78
N CYS A 17 31.75 -8.08 7.92
CA CYS A 17 31.12 -6.84 8.30
C CYS A 17 29.78 -7.19 8.97
N SER A 18 29.78 -7.33 10.29
CA SER A 18 28.55 -7.21 11.07
C SER A 18 28.16 -5.73 11.05
N LYS A 19 27.54 -5.33 9.94
CA LYS A 19 26.60 -4.22 9.98
C LYS A 19 25.38 -4.76 10.69
N ASP A 20 25.44 -4.79 12.01
CA ASP A 20 24.25 -4.46 12.79
C ASP A 20 23.96 -2.99 12.49
N SER A 21 23.45 -2.74 11.28
CA SER A 21 22.51 -1.66 11.17
C SER A 21 21.35 -2.14 11.99
N ASP A 22 21.21 -1.57 13.19
CA ASP A 22 19.92 -1.13 13.67
C ASP A 22 19.27 -0.35 12.51
N GLN A 23 18.74 -1.10 11.53
CA GLN A 23 17.68 -0.60 10.70
C GLN A 23 16.58 -0.40 11.70
N ASN A 24 16.43 0.85 12.12
CA ASN A 24 15.16 1.43 12.44
C ASN A 24 14.19 0.87 11.40
N SER A 25 13.54 -0.24 11.75
CA SER A 25 12.67 -0.99 10.86
C SER A 25 11.40 -0.16 10.79
N GLN A 26 11.48 0.96 10.07
CA GLN A 26 10.33 1.69 9.64
C GLN A 26 9.49 0.64 8.92
N THR A 27 8.38 0.32 9.58
CA THR A 27 7.40 -0.63 9.08
C THR A 27 7.05 -0.15 7.68
N LYS A 28 7.45 -0.89 6.64
CA LYS A 28 7.14 -0.48 5.27
C LYS A 28 5.64 -0.69 5.08
N LYS A 29 4.90 0.41 5.14
CA LYS A 29 3.45 0.45 4.92
C LYS A 29 3.19 1.10 3.57
N THR A 30 2.41 0.43 2.74
CA THR A 30 1.90 1.02 1.52
C THR A 30 0.41 0.74 1.41
N ILE A 31 -0.32 1.71 0.89
CA ILE A 31 -1.76 1.62 0.67
C ILE A 31 -2.02 1.96 -0.79
N ILE A 32 -2.64 1.04 -1.52
CA ILE A 32 -3.23 1.33 -2.82
C ILE A 32 -4.72 1.48 -2.60
N PHE A 33 -5.29 2.60 -3.02
CA PHE A 33 -6.70 2.89 -2.80
C PHE A 33 -7.28 3.77 -3.90
N GLY A 34 -8.61 3.76 -4.03
CA GLY A 34 -9.29 4.55 -5.06
C GLY A 34 -10.61 3.96 -5.50
N GLU A 35 -10.94 4.16 -6.76
CA GLU A 35 -12.17 3.64 -7.38
C GLU A 35 -11.80 2.69 -8.53
N ILE A 36 -12.54 1.60 -8.67
CA ILE A 36 -12.47 0.70 -9.84
C ILE A 36 -13.86 0.60 -10.47
N TYR A 37 -13.90 0.48 -11.80
CA TYR A 37 -15.12 0.56 -12.57
C TYR A 37 -15.37 -0.78 -13.28
N GLY A 38 -16.56 -1.36 -13.10
CA GLY A 38 -16.88 -2.69 -13.64
C GLY A 38 -17.25 -2.71 -15.12
N ASN A 39 -17.85 -1.62 -15.63
CA ASN A 39 -18.38 -1.56 -17.00
C ASN A 39 -17.87 -0.34 -17.77
N CYS A 40 -16.57 -0.34 -18.06
CA CYS A 40 -15.86 0.76 -18.73
C CYS A 40 -14.99 0.24 -19.88
N ALA A 41 -14.61 1.16 -20.76
CA ALA A 41 -13.70 0.92 -21.87
C ALA A 41 -12.47 1.81 -21.71
N GLY A 42 -11.28 1.22 -21.69
CA GLY A 42 -10.02 1.92 -21.46
C GLY A 42 -9.63 1.91 -19.99
N ASP A 43 -9.19 3.06 -19.47
CA ASP A 43 -8.77 3.21 -18.08
C ASP A 43 -9.98 3.12 -17.15
N CYS A 44 -10.04 2.01 -16.44
CA CYS A 44 -11.16 1.53 -15.65
C CYS A 44 -10.93 1.69 -14.15
N ARG A 45 -9.99 2.55 -13.76
CA ARG A 45 -9.63 2.76 -12.38
C ARG A 45 -9.09 4.16 -12.13
N THR A 46 -9.16 4.58 -10.89
CA THR A 46 -8.47 5.78 -10.43
C THR A 46 -7.86 5.42 -9.09
N LEU A 47 -6.64 4.90 -9.12
CA LEU A 47 -5.92 4.46 -7.94
C LEU A 47 -4.82 5.45 -7.55
N PHE A 48 -4.49 5.41 -6.26
CA PHE A 48 -3.40 6.13 -5.67
C PHE A 48 -2.58 5.18 -4.81
N LEU A 49 -1.27 5.31 -4.87
CA LEU A 49 -0.34 4.71 -3.91
C LEU A 49 0.00 5.74 -2.85
N LEU A 50 -0.20 5.41 -1.58
CA LEU A 50 0.27 6.17 -0.43
C LEU A 50 1.41 5.41 0.27
N THR A 51 2.50 6.14 0.52
CA THR A 51 3.66 5.69 1.31
C THR A 51 3.99 6.76 2.38
N GLU A 52 4.99 6.51 3.23
CA GLU A 52 5.47 7.52 4.19
C GLU A 52 6.08 8.75 3.50
N GLU A 53 6.50 8.62 2.24
CA GLU A 53 7.18 9.66 1.47
C GLU A 53 6.25 10.48 0.58
N GLY A 54 5.09 9.95 0.20
CA GLY A 54 4.21 10.65 -0.73
C GLY A 54 2.97 9.88 -1.15
N ILE A 55 2.17 10.52 -2.00
CA ILE A 55 1.05 9.92 -2.72
C ILE A 55 1.30 10.02 -4.22
N TYR A 56 1.06 8.94 -4.96
CA TYR A 56 1.38 8.79 -6.37
C TYR A 56 0.15 8.30 -7.12
N LYS A 57 -0.06 8.81 -8.33
CA LYS A 57 -1.18 8.39 -9.17
C LYS A 57 -0.86 7.08 -9.89
N ASP A 58 -1.87 6.25 -10.11
CA ASP A 58 -1.80 5.10 -11.02
C ASP A 58 -1.27 5.53 -12.41
N SER A 59 -0.34 4.76 -12.95
CA SER A 59 0.21 4.98 -14.30
C SER A 59 -0.22 3.94 -15.32
N ASP A 60 -0.98 2.93 -14.92
CA ASP A 60 -1.49 1.91 -15.82
C ASP A 60 -2.81 2.36 -16.47
N SER A 61 -2.99 2.04 -17.76
CA SER A 61 -4.25 2.26 -18.48
C SER A 61 -5.14 1.01 -18.55
N ASP A 62 -4.55 -0.17 -18.33
CA ASP A 62 -5.26 -1.44 -18.37
C ASP A 62 -5.52 -1.92 -16.94
N THR A 63 -6.65 -2.59 -16.72
CA THR A 63 -6.98 -3.16 -15.40
C THR A 63 -6.85 -4.68 -15.45
N GLU A 64 -5.84 -5.23 -14.77
CA GLU A 64 -5.75 -6.67 -14.48
C GLU A 64 -6.27 -6.94 -13.07
N PHE A 65 -7.55 -7.29 -12.97
CA PHE A 65 -8.20 -7.59 -11.70
C PHE A 65 -7.48 -8.72 -10.95
N GLY A 66 -7.19 -8.48 -9.67
CA GLY A 66 -6.61 -9.48 -8.76
C GLY A 66 -5.08 -9.49 -8.70
N LYS A 67 -4.37 -8.70 -9.51
CA LYS A 67 -2.90 -8.54 -9.45
C LYS A 67 -2.49 -7.12 -9.06
N TRP A 68 -3.08 -6.62 -7.99
CA TRP A 68 -2.95 -5.22 -7.56
C TRP A 68 -1.52 -4.83 -7.19
N GLU A 69 -0.72 -5.79 -6.73
CA GLU A 69 0.71 -5.65 -6.45
C GLU A 69 1.57 -5.36 -7.69
N HIS A 70 1.05 -5.59 -8.90
CA HIS A 70 1.71 -5.23 -10.15
C HIS A 70 1.31 -3.85 -10.66
N THR A 71 0.39 -3.16 -9.99
CA THR A 71 -0.01 -1.80 -10.38
C THR A 71 1.21 -0.89 -10.37
N THR A 72 1.43 -0.18 -11.47
CA THR A 72 2.51 0.82 -11.54
C THR A 72 2.01 2.21 -11.18
N PHE A 73 2.90 3.04 -10.66
CA PHE A 73 2.56 4.40 -10.24
C PHE A 73 3.54 5.40 -10.85
N GLU A 74 3.05 6.61 -11.05
CA GLU A 74 3.87 7.73 -11.52
C GLU A 74 5.07 7.96 -10.59
N ASN A 75 6.25 8.22 -11.15
CA ASN A 75 7.46 8.49 -10.37
C ASN A 75 7.41 9.84 -9.62
N GLN A 76 6.55 10.75 -10.06
CA GLN A 76 6.37 12.05 -9.45
C GLN A 76 5.19 11.99 -8.48
N GLY A 77 5.44 12.27 -7.20
CA GLY A 77 4.37 12.41 -6.21
C GLY A 77 3.45 13.59 -6.52
N LEU A 78 2.19 13.47 -6.12
CA LEU A 78 1.23 14.56 -6.17
C LEU A 78 1.63 15.70 -5.23
N ALA A 79 0.98 16.85 -5.39
CA ALA A 79 1.22 18.02 -4.57
C ALA A 79 1.03 17.73 -3.06
N ILE A 80 1.79 18.47 -2.24
CA ILE A 80 1.84 18.27 -0.78
C ILE A 80 0.47 18.30 -0.11
N ASN A 81 -0.46 19.14 -0.58
CA ASN A 81 -1.81 19.20 -0.04
C ASN A 81 -2.59 17.89 -0.27
N LYS A 82 -2.38 17.20 -1.38
CA LYS A 82 -3.00 15.88 -1.63
C LYS A 82 -2.37 14.80 -0.74
N PHE A 83 -1.08 14.91 -0.44
CA PHE A 83 -0.41 14.03 0.53
C PHE A 83 -0.92 14.26 1.96
N GLU A 84 -1.03 15.51 2.40
CA GLU A 84 -1.57 15.87 3.72
C GLU A 84 -3.01 15.40 3.93
N LEU A 85 -3.83 15.39 2.87
CA LEU A 85 -5.17 14.81 2.91
C LEU A 85 -5.15 13.30 3.21
N ALA A 86 -4.17 12.58 2.64
CA ALA A 86 -4.17 11.12 2.64
C ALA A 86 -3.31 10.49 3.75
N ILE A 87 -2.33 11.20 4.32
CA ILE A 87 -1.33 10.63 5.22
C ILE A 87 -1.91 9.94 6.46
N SER A 88 -3.08 10.39 6.92
CA SER A 88 -3.80 9.75 8.04
C SER A 88 -4.17 8.29 7.78
N LEU A 89 -4.29 7.87 6.51
CA LEU A 89 -4.56 6.47 6.16
C LEU A 89 -3.41 5.53 6.54
N LEU A 90 -2.18 6.01 6.74
CA LEU A 90 -1.07 5.18 7.23
C LEU A 90 -1.26 4.74 8.70
N GLU A 91 -2.21 5.34 9.42
CA GLU A 91 -2.66 4.93 10.75
C GLU A 91 -3.67 3.77 10.64
N ILE A 92 -3.21 2.64 10.09
CA ILE A 92 -4.03 1.44 9.88
C ILE A 92 -4.48 0.85 11.23
N PRO A 93 -5.79 0.65 11.46
CA PRO A 93 -6.32 0.00 12.66
C PRO A 93 -5.70 -1.38 12.89
N ASN A 94 -5.30 -1.67 14.13
CA ASN A 94 -4.62 -2.93 14.47
C ASN A 94 -5.42 -4.18 14.06
N GLY A 95 -6.76 -4.09 14.12
CA GLY A 95 -7.66 -5.17 13.76
C GLY A 95 -7.86 -5.38 12.26
N LEU A 96 -7.53 -4.40 11.42
CA LEU A 96 -7.89 -4.42 10.00
C LEU A 96 -7.09 -5.47 9.21
N LEU A 97 -5.79 -5.61 9.47
CA LEU A 97 -4.93 -6.59 8.78
C LEU A 97 -5.29 -8.05 9.08
N VAL A 98 -5.97 -8.30 10.19
CA VAL A 98 -6.44 -9.64 10.60
C VAL A 98 -7.97 -9.76 10.50
N TYR A 99 -8.63 -8.76 9.91
CA TYR A 99 -10.07 -8.78 9.69
C TYR A 99 -10.38 -9.72 8.53
N GLU A 100 -11.15 -10.76 8.81
CA GLU A 100 -11.54 -11.79 7.83
C GLU A 100 -12.97 -11.58 7.30
N ARG A 101 -13.71 -10.61 7.84
CA ARG A 101 -15.05 -10.28 7.33
C ARG A 101 -14.97 -9.15 6.30
N GLU A 102 -16.10 -8.91 5.65
CA GLU A 102 -16.25 -7.82 4.68
C GLU A 102 -16.26 -6.46 5.41
N VAL A 103 -15.49 -5.50 4.92
CA VAL A 103 -15.49 -4.11 5.41
C VAL A 103 -16.62 -3.26 4.80
N GLY A 104 -17.25 -3.78 3.75
CA GLY A 104 -18.30 -3.14 2.98
C GLY A 104 -19.18 -4.15 2.27
N TYR A 105 -20.23 -3.68 1.61
CA TYR A 105 -21.15 -4.49 0.83
C TYR A 105 -21.10 -4.09 -0.65
N GLN A 106 -21.46 -5.05 -1.50
CA GLN A 106 -21.64 -4.86 -2.93
C GLN A 106 -23.09 -4.46 -3.22
N THR A 107 -23.28 -3.43 -4.02
CA THR A 107 -24.57 -2.89 -4.47
C THR A 107 -24.56 -2.71 -5.99
N TRP A 108 -25.57 -2.04 -6.55
CA TRP A 108 -25.57 -1.66 -7.96
C TRP A 108 -25.03 -0.24 -8.08
N ALA A 109 -23.72 -0.12 -8.19
CA ALA A 109 -23.01 1.14 -8.37
C ALA A 109 -22.23 1.15 -9.70
N ASP A 110 -21.88 2.36 -10.14
CA ASP A 110 -21.06 2.56 -11.35
C ASP A 110 -19.57 2.30 -11.09
N PHE A 111 -19.16 2.30 -9.83
CA PHE A 111 -17.79 2.07 -9.36
C PHE A 111 -17.80 1.45 -7.97
N ASP A 112 -16.75 0.69 -7.67
CA ASP A 112 -16.43 0.17 -6.35
C ASP A 112 -15.30 1.00 -5.72
N TYR A 113 -15.33 1.18 -4.40
CA TYR A 113 -14.15 1.57 -3.64
C TYR A 113 -13.16 0.41 -3.55
N PHE A 114 -11.88 0.75 -3.66
CA PHE A 114 -10.77 -0.19 -3.62
C PHE A 114 -9.82 0.16 -2.46
N LEU A 115 -9.40 -0.87 -1.72
CA LEU A 115 -8.37 -0.78 -0.69
C LEU A 115 -7.46 -2.00 -0.76
N HIS A 116 -6.16 -1.80 -0.95
CA HIS A 116 -5.13 -2.80 -0.78
C HIS A 116 -4.06 -2.30 0.20
N LEU A 117 -3.91 -3.03 1.30
CA LEU A 117 -2.91 -2.77 2.32
C LEU A 117 -1.72 -3.70 2.11
N ASN A 118 -0.51 -3.19 2.29
CA ASN A 118 0.69 -3.99 2.50
C ASN A 118 1.44 -3.43 3.70
N VAL A 119 1.54 -4.22 4.76
CA VAL A 119 2.23 -3.87 6.00
C VAL A 119 3.22 -4.97 6.31
N ASN A 120 4.52 -4.67 6.16
CA ASN A 120 5.60 -5.64 6.37
C ASN A 120 5.39 -6.95 5.57
N GLY A 121 4.89 -6.86 4.34
CA GLY A 121 4.64 -8.00 3.47
C GLY A 121 3.34 -8.75 3.72
N LYS A 122 2.56 -8.40 4.76
CA LYS A 122 1.20 -8.90 4.94
C LYS A 122 0.24 -8.05 4.12
N THR A 123 -0.54 -8.69 3.27
CA THR A 123 -1.49 -8.00 2.39
C THR A 123 -2.94 -8.31 2.72
N LYS A 124 -3.81 -7.32 2.51
CA LYS A 124 -5.26 -7.47 2.53
C LYS A 124 -5.86 -6.57 1.46
N THR A 125 -6.90 -7.05 0.80
CA THR A 125 -7.60 -6.33 -0.26
C THR A 125 -9.10 -6.37 -0.01
N TRP A 126 -9.77 -5.24 -0.23
CA TRP A 126 -11.21 -5.13 -0.23
C TRP A 126 -11.70 -4.32 -1.43
N ILE A 127 -12.86 -4.72 -1.95
CA ILE A 127 -13.60 -4.09 -3.03
C ILE A 127 -15.05 -3.99 -2.54
N PHE A 128 -15.62 -2.79 -2.50
CA PHE A 128 -16.93 -2.56 -1.89
C PHE A 128 -17.56 -1.24 -2.35
N ASP A 129 -18.88 -1.17 -2.33
CA ASP A 129 -19.63 0.05 -2.69
C ASP A 129 -20.01 0.88 -1.47
N GLU A 130 -20.41 0.20 -0.39
CA GLU A 130 -20.90 0.84 0.84
C GLU A 130 -20.19 0.27 2.07
N VAL A 131 -20.09 1.08 3.14
CA VAL A 131 -19.48 0.67 4.41
C VAL A 131 -20.36 -0.36 5.11
N ASN A 132 -19.74 -1.40 5.67
CA ASN A 132 -20.47 -2.39 6.46
C ASN A 132 -20.63 -1.92 7.90
N GLU A 133 -21.88 -1.62 8.29
CA GLU A 133 -22.24 -1.16 9.64
C GLU A 133 -21.95 -2.19 10.76
N ASN A 134 -21.75 -3.47 10.42
CA ASN A 134 -21.41 -4.53 11.37
C ASN A 134 -19.88 -4.68 11.61
N THR A 135 -19.09 -3.75 11.07
CA THR A 135 -17.67 -3.60 11.42
C THR A 135 -17.52 -3.01 12.83
N ASN A 136 -16.32 -3.10 13.41
CA ASN A 136 -16.07 -2.39 14.66
C ASN A 136 -15.86 -0.89 14.37
N ALA A 137 -16.13 -0.03 15.36
CA ALA A 137 -16.12 1.43 15.15
C ALA A 137 -14.79 1.98 14.62
N GLU A 138 -13.65 1.37 14.98
CA GLU A 138 -12.32 1.77 14.51
C GLU A 138 -12.14 1.50 13.01
N ILE A 139 -12.56 0.31 12.55
CA ILE A 139 -12.57 -0.06 11.13
C ILE A 139 -13.58 0.79 10.37
N THR A 140 -14.79 0.99 10.91
CA THR A 140 -15.81 1.84 10.28
C THR A 140 -15.28 3.24 10.02
N ALA A 141 -14.72 3.89 11.05
CA ALA A 141 -14.17 5.24 10.94
C ALA A 141 -13.01 5.33 9.93
N TYR A 142 -12.15 4.30 9.90
CA TYR A 142 -11.05 4.24 8.93
C TYR A 142 -11.56 4.16 7.49
N ILE A 143 -12.56 3.31 7.22
CA ILE A 143 -13.13 3.13 5.88
C ILE A 143 -13.93 4.38 5.46
N GLU A 144 -14.65 5.03 6.37
CA GLU A 144 -15.32 6.30 6.09
C GLU A 144 -14.32 7.41 5.73
N ASN A 145 -13.21 7.51 6.48
CA ASN A 145 -12.12 8.44 6.19
C ASN A 145 -11.49 8.16 4.80
N LEU A 146 -11.24 6.88 4.49
CA LEU A 146 -10.77 6.45 3.16
C LEU A 146 -11.70 6.96 2.05
N ILE A 147 -13.01 6.70 2.17
CA ILE A 147 -14.01 7.14 1.19
C ILE A 147 -14.00 8.67 1.03
N GLN A 148 -13.91 9.40 2.15
CA GLN A 148 -13.87 10.85 2.11
C GLN A 148 -12.62 11.36 1.37
N ILE A 149 -11.46 10.77 1.63
CA ILE A 149 -10.19 11.12 0.98
C ILE A 149 -10.26 10.82 -0.52
N ILE A 150 -10.80 9.67 -0.92
CA ILE A 150 -11.00 9.32 -2.34
C ILE A 150 -11.83 10.40 -3.05
N LYS A 151 -12.96 10.82 -2.45
CA LYS A 151 -13.81 11.89 -2.99
C LYS A 151 -13.08 13.22 -3.12
N LEU A 152 -12.22 13.57 -2.17
CA LEU A 152 -11.44 14.81 -2.18
C LEU A 152 -10.25 14.77 -3.16
N LEU A 153 -9.69 13.59 -3.43
CA LEU A 153 -8.61 13.42 -4.40
C LEU A 153 -9.10 13.53 -5.84
N ARG A 154 -10.35 13.09 -6.11
CA ARG A 154 -10.99 13.18 -7.43
C ARG A 154 -11.32 14.61 -7.87
N ASN A 155 -11.59 15.50 -6.90
CA ASN A 155 -11.88 16.92 -7.13
C ASN A 155 -10.60 17.75 -7.26
#